data_AF-A0AAN1VRW2-F1
#
_entry.id   AF-A0AAN1VRW2-F1
#
_cell.length_a   1.000
_cell.length_b   1.000
_cell.length_c   1.000
_cell.angle_alpha   90.00
_cell.angle_beta   90.00
_cell.angle_gamma   90.00
#
_symmetry.space_group_name_H-M   'P 1'
#
loop_
_entity.id
_entity.type
_entity.pdbx_description
1 polymer ?
#
loop_
_entity_poly.entity_id
_entity_poly.type
_entity_poly.pdbx_seq_one_letter_code
_entity_poly.pdbx_strand_id
1 'polypeptide(L)' 'MFALSYLDNGATVMGLPGAVMFSARTVFDLILPRVMADIKLSFTDIASLGCGGLL' A
#
# COMPACT_ATOMS: atom_id res chain seq x y z
N MET A 1 -8.43 3.19 3.42
CA MET A 1 -8.19 3.77 2.09
C MET A 1 -6.68 3.89 1.89
N PHE A 2 -6.14 3.35 0.80
CA PHE A 2 -4.72 3.36 0.46
C PHE A 2 -4.61 3.38 -1.07
N ALA A 3 -3.70 4.17 -1.62
CA ALA A 3 -3.48 4.24 -3.07
C ALA A 3 -2.03 3.88 -3.41
N LEU A 4 -1.83 3.13 -4.48
CA LEU A 4 -0.52 2.73 -5.00
C LEU A 4 -0.49 2.97 -6.51
N SER A 5 0.56 3.62 -6.99
CA SER A 5 0.81 3.82 -8.42
C SER A 5 2.28 3.60 -8.75
N TYR A 6 2.52 2.99 -9.91
CA TYR A 6 3.85 2.81 -10.49
C TYR A 6 3.96 3.71 -11.72
N LEU A 7 4.92 4.63 -11.69
CA LEU A 7 5.18 5.56 -12.79
C LEU A 7 6.17 4.95 -13.78
N ASP A 8 6.13 5.42 -15.03
CA ASP A 8 6.98 4.91 -16.11
C ASP A 8 8.48 5.16 -15.88
N ASN A 9 8.81 6.16 -15.05
CA ASN A 9 10.18 6.48 -14.64
C ASN A 9 10.70 5.59 -13.48
N GLY A 10 9.95 4.56 -13.08
CA GLY A 10 10.31 3.65 -11.98
C GLY A 10 9.96 4.17 -10.59
N ALA A 11 9.43 5.39 -10.45
CA ALA A 11 8.99 5.90 -9.15
C ALA A 11 7.69 5.22 -8.70
N THR A 12 7.60 4.91 -7.40
CA THR A 12 6.38 4.39 -6.78
C THR A 12 5.74 5.49 -5.94
N VAL A 13 4.45 5.75 -6.16
CA VAL A 13 3.66 6.73 -5.41
C VAL A 13 2.69 6.01 -4.49
N MET A 14 2.72 6.35 -3.20
CA MET A 14 1.83 5.80 -2.17
C MET A 14 0.99 6.90 -1.55
N GLY A 15 -0.33 6.83 -1.70
CA GLY A 15 -1.29 7.74 -1.07
C GLY A 15 -1.72 7.21 0.29
N LEU A 16 -1.44 7.97 1.36
CA LEU A 16 -1.70 7.59 2.73
C LEU A 16 -2.87 8.39 3.33
N PRO A 17 -3.80 7.75 4.06
CA PRO A 17 -4.84 8.46 4.79
C PRO A 17 -4.23 9.19 5.98
N GLY A 18 -4.84 10.28 6.45
CA GLY A 18 -4.37 10.99 7.66
C GLY A 18 -4.27 10.10 8.91
N ALA A 19 -5.06 9.02 8.95
CA ALA A 19 -5.01 8.00 10.00
C ALA A 19 -3.64 7.31 10.16
N VAL A 20 -2.77 7.35 9.14
CA VAL A 20 -1.39 6.83 9.23
C VAL A 20 -0.57 7.49 10.34
N MET A 21 -0.86 8.74 10.66
CA MET A 21 -0.15 9.47 11.72
C MET A 21 -0.56 9.04 13.13
N PHE A 22 -1.71 8.39 13.28
CA PHE A 22 -2.34 8.13 14.59
C PHE A 22 -2.44 6.63 14.93
N SER A 23 -2.39 5.75 13.94
CA SER A 23 -2.42 4.30 14.15
C SER A 23 -0.99 3.74 14.27
N ALA A 24 -0.74 2.91 15.27
CA ALA A 24 0.55 2.27 15.49
C ALA A 24 0.95 1.27 14.39
N ARG A 25 -0.03 0.73 13.66
CA ARG A 25 0.19 -0.12 12.48
C ARG A 25 -0.87 0.16 11.43
N THR A 26 -0.43 0.21 10.18
CA THR A 26 -1.27 0.45 9.01
C THR A 26 -0.84 -0.41 7.83
N VAL A 27 -1.64 -0.38 6.77
CA VAL A 27 -1.31 -1.05 5.51
C VAL A 27 0.01 -0.56 4.90
N PHE A 28 0.40 0.69 5.18
CA PHE A 28 1.67 1.24 4.72
C PHE A 28 2.87 0.48 5.31
N ASP A 29 2.82 0.14 6.59
CA ASP A 29 3.89 -0.59 7.27
C ASP A 29 4.11 -2.00 6.70
N LEU A 30 3.07 -2.57 6.08
CA LEU A 30 3.13 -3.87 5.40
C LEU A 30 3.62 -3.76 3.95
N ILE A 31 3.25 -2.68 3.26
CA ILE A 31 3.53 -2.49 1.84
C ILE A 31 4.91 -1.88 1.59
N LEU A 32 5.32 -0.90 2.40
CA LEU A 32 6.59 -0.19 2.22
C LEU A 32 7.80 -1.14 2.11
N PRO A 33 7.98 -2.15 2.99
CA PRO A 33 9.13 -3.06 2.88
C PRO A 33 9.16 -3.86 1.58
N ARG A 34 7.98 -4.23 1.05
CA ARG A 34 7.86 -4.99 -0.20
C ARG A 34 8.25 -4.11 -1.40
N VAL A 35 7.79 -2.86 -1.42
CA VAL A 35 8.18 -1.88 -2.45
C VAL A 35 9.68 -1.59 -2.39
N MET A 36 10.26 -1.43 -1.19
CA MET A 36 11.71 -1.21 -1.05
C MET A 36 12.56 -2.42 -1.49
N ALA A 37 11.97 -3.62 -1.48
CA ALA A 37 12.57 -4.83 -2.01
C ALA A 37 12.31 -5.03 -3.52
N ASP A 38 11.81 -4.00 -4.21
CA ASP A 38 11.46 -4.03 -5.64
C ASP A 38 10.37 -5.08 -5.99
N ILE A 39 9.58 -5.49 -5.00
CA ILE A 39 8.47 -6.43 -5.21
C ILE A 39 7.25 -5.63 -5.68
N LYS A 40 6.89 -5.80 -6.96
CA LYS A 40 5.64 -5.25 -7.50
C LYS A 40 4.42 -5.93 -6.88
N LEU A 41 3.52 -5.11 -6.35
CA LEU A 41 2.27 -5.55 -5.76
C LEU A 41 1.17 -5.54 -6.81
N SER A 42 0.35 -6.58 -6.78
CA SER A 42 -0.85 -6.70 -7.60
C SER A 42 -2.08 -6.17 -6.85
N PHE A 43 -3.20 -6.03 -7.57
CA PHE A 43 -4.47 -5.69 -6.95
C PHE A 43 -4.86 -6.71 -5.87
N THR A 44 -4.65 -8.01 -6.11
CA THR A 44 -5.01 -9.07 -5.16
C THR A 44 -4.17 -9.03 -3.88
N ASP A 45 -2.90 -8.63 -3.97
CA ASP A 45 -2.06 -8.40 -2.78
C ASP A 45 -2.67 -7.33 -1.87
N ILE A 46 -3.08 -6.18 -2.44
CA ILE A 46 -3.65 -5.06 -1.68
C ILE A 46 -5.03 -5.44 -1.14
N ALA A 47 -5.84 -6.07 -1.99
CA ALA A 47 -7.18 -6.55 -1.67
C ALA A 47 -7.21 -7.46 -0.44
N SER A 48 -6.22 -8.36 -0.33
CA SER A 48 -6.09 -9.29 0.79
C SER A 48 -5.84 -8.62 2.15
N LEU A 49 -5.36 -7.37 2.15
CA LEU A 49 -5.09 -6.59 3.36
C LEU A 49 -6.32 -5.81 3.86
N GLY A 50 -7.42 -5.82 3.10
CA GLY A 50 -8.68 -5.17 3.48
C GLY A 50 -9.46 -5.97 4.53
N CYS A 51 -9.77 -5.35 5.68
CA CYS A 51 -10.69 -5.94 6.65
C CYS A 51 -12.14 -5.69 6.20
N GLY A 52 -12.88 -6.75 5.82
CA GLY A 52 -14.33 -6.68 5.60
C GLY A 52 -14.86 -6.92 4.18
N GLY A 53 -14.02 -7.32 3.22
CA GLY A 53 -14.48 -8.04 2.02
C GLY A 53 -15.25 -7.27 0.93
N LEU A 54 -15.34 -5.93 0.98
CA LEU A 54 -15.82 -5.14 -0.17
C LEU A 54 -14.65 -4.90 -1.13
N LEU A 55 -14.43 -5.86 -2.02
CA LEU A 55 -13.63 -5.75 -3.24
C LEU A 55 -14.52 -5.55 -4.44
#